data_AF-A0A316HRP2-F1
#
_entry.id   AF-A0A316HRP2-F1
#
_cell.length_a   1.000
_cell.length_b   1.000
_cell.length_c   1.000
_cell.angle_alpha   90.00
_cell.angle_beta   90.00
_cell.angle_gamma   90.00
#
_symmetry.space_group_name_H-M   'P 1'
#
loop_
_entity.id
_entity.type
_entity.pdbx_description
1 polymer ?
#
loop_
_entity_poly.entity_id
_entity_poly.type
_entity_poly.pdbx_seq_one_letter_code
_entity_poly.pdbx_strand_id
1 'polypeptide(L)'
;MLKFWKKKPAETAPPAPAAGQPATEVVHDLDAAGLEREPLGEALAETPAPADTAAEHERFRAPPPAEPARRGWRERLSGSAFARGLSALFVRHPKLDDELLDELETTLITADVGVEASTALVEGLRKRMHKREFADAGALLAALRQELVAQLGPVQRPLDISGHRPFVVLTVGINGVGKTTTIGKLARRWRDEGRQVILAAGDTFRAAAVEQLKTWGARNQVPVIAQGQDADAASVIFDALQAARSRGADVLVADTAGRLHTQGGLMDELSKIARVLKKLDPEAPHEVLMVIDGTTGQNAVSQVRQFRQIVGVTGLVVTKLDGTAKGGVVFALAREFGLPIRFVGLGEQATDLRAFDAEAYVDGLLPAGLGGHD
;
A
#
# COMPACT_ATOMS: atom_id res chain seq x y z
N MET A 1 -56.35 -60.25 -46.46
CA MET A 1 -55.96 -60.50 -47.87
C MET A 1 -56.40 -59.29 -48.69
N LEU A 2 -55.56 -58.78 -49.62
CA LEU A 2 -55.80 -57.69 -50.60
C LEU A 2 -56.18 -56.31 -49.98
N LYS A 3 -55.51 -55.17 -50.21
CA LYS A 3 -54.86 -54.49 -51.36
C LYS A 3 -55.79 -53.58 -52.21
N PHE A 4 -55.22 -52.40 -52.54
CA PHE A 4 -55.59 -51.40 -53.58
C PHE A 4 -56.75 -50.41 -53.25
N TRP A 5 -56.70 -49.07 -53.40
CA TRP A 5 -55.75 -48.01 -53.86
C TRP A 5 -56.25 -47.21 -55.07
N LYS A 6 -56.47 -45.89 -54.89
CA LYS A 6 -56.45 -44.78 -55.87
C LYS A 6 -56.70 -43.45 -55.11
N LYS A 7 -56.13 -42.26 -55.33
CA LYS A 7 -54.89 -41.72 -55.97
C LYS A 7 -55.25 -40.40 -56.69
N LYS A 8 -54.66 -39.27 -56.29
CA LYS A 8 -54.39 -38.08 -57.14
C LYS A 8 -53.30 -37.19 -56.48
N PRO A 9 -52.65 -36.24 -57.19
CA PRO A 9 -51.22 -36.37 -57.43
C PRO A 9 -50.35 -35.20 -56.93
N ALA A 10 -49.05 -35.28 -57.18
CA ALA A 10 -48.01 -34.34 -56.75
C ALA A 10 -47.65 -33.30 -57.82
N GLU A 11 -46.97 -32.22 -57.40
CA GLU A 11 -46.23 -31.31 -58.28
C GLU A 11 -44.91 -30.84 -57.61
N THR A 12 -43.95 -30.50 -58.46
CA THR A 12 -42.49 -30.50 -58.31
C THR A 12 -41.82 -29.30 -57.60
N ALA A 13 -40.58 -29.53 -57.10
CA ALA A 13 -39.55 -28.52 -56.76
C ALA A 13 -38.77 -28.07 -58.03
N PRO A 14 -37.59 -27.38 -58.05
CA PRO A 14 -36.67 -26.83 -57.00
C PRO A 14 -36.45 -25.30 -57.22
N PRO A 15 -35.32 -24.58 -56.91
CA PRO A 15 -34.05 -24.90 -56.21
C PRO A 15 -33.65 -23.87 -55.12
N ALA A 16 -32.34 -23.74 -54.83
CA ALA A 16 -31.73 -22.81 -53.87
C ALA A 16 -30.82 -21.74 -54.55
N PRO A 17 -30.59 -20.57 -53.93
CA PRO A 17 -29.58 -19.58 -54.35
C PRO A 17 -28.33 -19.55 -53.45
N ALA A 18 -27.29 -18.86 -53.91
CA ALA A 18 -25.92 -18.88 -53.38
C ALA A 18 -25.54 -17.69 -52.48
N ALA A 19 -24.27 -17.65 -52.06
CA ALA A 19 -23.70 -16.69 -51.11
C ALA A 19 -23.71 -15.22 -51.56
N GLY A 20 -23.79 -14.31 -50.59
CA GLY A 20 -23.64 -12.86 -50.72
C GLY A 20 -23.05 -12.24 -49.44
N GLN A 21 -22.34 -11.13 -49.58
CA GLN A 21 -21.52 -10.48 -48.54
C GLN A 21 -22.34 -9.66 -47.50
N PRO A 22 -21.76 -9.31 -46.32
CA PRO A 22 -22.53 -8.83 -45.18
C PRO A 22 -23.09 -7.41 -45.35
N ALA A 23 -24.27 -7.19 -44.77
CA ALA A 23 -24.91 -5.88 -44.73
C ALA A 23 -24.28 -4.97 -43.67
N THR A 24 -24.15 -3.69 -44.02
CA THR A 24 -23.70 -2.60 -43.15
C THR A 24 -24.75 -2.26 -42.10
N GLU A 25 -24.39 -2.29 -40.81
CA GLU A 25 -25.17 -1.62 -39.77
C GLU A 25 -24.81 -0.13 -39.66
N VAL A 26 -25.83 0.67 -39.38
CA VAL A 26 -25.76 2.14 -39.40
C VAL A 26 -25.25 2.65 -38.06
N VAL A 27 -24.23 3.51 -38.12
CA VAL A 27 -23.67 4.17 -36.94
C VAL A 27 -24.67 5.21 -36.43
N HIS A 28 -25.14 5.07 -35.19
CA HIS A 28 -25.82 6.16 -34.50
C HIS A 28 -24.81 6.96 -33.70
N ASP A 29 -24.52 8.15 -34.21
CA ASP A 29 -23.72 9.18 -33.56
C ASP A 29 -24.47 9.73 -32.33
N LEU A 30 -23.77 9.88 -31.21
CA LEU A 30 -24.26 10.63 -30.04
C LEU A 30 -23.11 11.47 -29.50
N ASP A 31 -23.30 12.78 -29.62
CA ASP A 31 -22.29 13.82 -29.38
C ASP A 31 -21.52 13.67 -28.07
N ALA A 32 -20.20 13.58 -28.17
CA ALA A 32 -19.29 13.72 -27.05
C ALA A 32 -19.03 15.21 -26.74
N ALA A 33 -19.81 15.77 -25.82
CA ALA A 33 -19.60 17.14 -25.31
C ALA A 33 -19.02 17.15 -23.89
N GLY A 34 -17.78 17.66 -23.76
CA GLY A 34 -17.36 18.38 -22.54
C GLY A 34 -17.09 17.56 -21.26
N LEU A 35 -16.14 16.62 -21.30
CA LEU A 35 -15.35 16.29 -20.11
C LEU A 35 -13.87 16.41 -20.45
N GLU A 36 -13.25 17.49 -19.96
CA GLU A 36 -11.82 17.75 -20.10
C GLU A 36 -11.02 16.67 -19.37
N ARG A 37 -10.43 15.76 -20.14
CA ARG A 37 -9.45 14.79 -19.64
C ARG A 37 -8.11 15.51 -19.53
N GLU A 38 -7.74 15.95 -18.34
CA GLU A 38 -6.37 16.39 -18.09
C GLU A 38 -5.37 15.28 -18.48
N PRO A 39 -4.26 15.64 -19.16
CA PRO A 39 -3.30 14.66 -19.62
C PRO A 39 -2.47 14.12 -18.44
N LEU A 40 -2.86 12.94 -17.94
CA LEU A 40 -2.12 12.12 -16.96
C LEU A 40 -0.71 11.66 -17.42
N GLY A 41 -0.14 12.27 -18.46
CA GLY A 41 1.09 11.86 -19.14
C GLY A 41 2.35 11.87 -18.27
N GLU A 42 2.45 12.74 -17.28
CA GLU A 42 3.66 12.89 -16.46
C GLU A 42 3.72 11.95 -15.24
N ALA A 43 2.61 11.30 -14.88
CA ALA A 43 2.61 10.22 -13.89
C ALA A 43 3.03 8.84 -14.49
N LEU A 44 3.44 8.80 -15.76
CA LEU A 44 3.50 7.58 -16.58
C LEU A 44 4.89 7.22 -17.13
N ALA A 45 5.97 7.86 -16.67
CA ALA A 45 7.31 7.71 -17.26
C ALA A 45 8.43 7.36 -16.26
N GLU A 46 8.24 6.34 -15.42
CA GLU A 46 9.35 5.68 -14.73
C GLU A 46 9.10 4.16 -14.57
N THR A 47 9.36 3.40 -15.65
CA THR A 47 9.79 2.00 -15.48
C THR A 47 11.21 2.01 -14.91
N PRO A 48 11.46 1.45 -13.72
CA PRO A 48 12.82 1.25 -13.24
C PRO A 48 13.56 0.38 -14.25
N ALA A 49 14.77 0.78 -14.63
CA ALA A 49 15.57 0.02 -15.57
C ALA A 49 15.95 -1.34 -14.93
N PRO A 50 16.34 -2.37 -15.72
CA PRO A 50 16.95 -3.58 -15.15
C PRO A 50 18.14 -3.25 -14.22
N ALA A 51 18.81 -2.13 -14.48
CA ALA A 51 19.87 -1.56 -13.64
C ALA A 51 19.38 -1.15 -12.23
N ASP A 52 18.16 -0.65 -12.04
CA ASP A 52 17.64 -0.31 -10.71
C ASP A 52 17.43 -1.57 -9.85
N THR A 53 16.89 -2.63 -10.45
CA THR A 53 16.75 -3.93 -9.77
C THR A 53 18.10 -4.60 -9.50
N ALA A 54 19.08 -4.48 -10.41
CA ALA A 54 20.43 -4.98 -10.18
C ALA A 54 21.14 -4.17 -9.08
N ALA A 55 20.93 -2.86 -9.06
CA ALA A 55 21.46 -1.99 -8.02
C ALA A 55 20.77 -2.23 -6.66
N GLU A 56 19.49 -2.64 -6.60
CA GLU A 56 18.87 -3.15 -5.36
C GLU A 56 19.60 -4.42 -4.84
N HIS A 57 20.03 -5.31 -5.74
CA HIS A 57 20.78 -6.52 -5.38
C HIS A 57 22.22 -6.20 -4.92
N GLU A 58 22.92 -5.29 -5.58
CA GLU A 58 24.30 -4.89 -5.21
C GLU A 58 24.36 -3.96 -3.98
N ARG A 59 23.43 -3.00 -3.86
CA ARG A 59 23.35 -2.08 -2.69
C ARG A 59 22.99 -2.81 -1.40
N PHE A 60 22.48 -4.04 -1.46
CA PHE A 60 22.22 -4.87 -0.27
C PHE A 60 23.46 -5.63 0.24
N ARG A 61 24.66 -5.40 -0.32
CA ARG A 61 25.93 -5.91 0.23
C ARG A 61 26.37 -5.13 1.49
N ALA A 62 25.54 -5.18 2.51
CA ALA A 62 25.76 -4.50 3.78
C ALA A 62 26.77 -5.23 4.70
N PRO A 63 27.47 -4.52 5.62
CA PRO A 63 28.48 -5.12 6.52
C PRO A 63 27.89 -6.15 7.51
N PRO A 64 28.74 -6.94 8.21
CA PRO A 64 28.31 -7.82 9.30
C PRO A 64 27.55 -7.06 10.40
N PRO A 65 26.72 -7.76 11.21
CA PRO A 65 25.80 -7.13 12.15
C PRO A 65 26.54 -6.50 13.35
N ALA A 66 26.89 -5.23 13.23
CA ALA A 66 26.94 -4.36 14.40
C ALA A 66 25.51 -4.08 14.87
N GLU A 67 25.26 -4.06 16.18
CA GLU A 67 23.98 -3.60 16.72
C GLU A 67 23.84 -2.09 16.43
N PRO A 68 22.90 -1.65 15.59
CA PRO A 68 22.69 -0.23 15.38
C PRO A 68 22.00 0.32 16.62
N ALA A 69 22.53 1.43 17.16
CA ALA A 69 21.81 2.20 18.17
C ALA A 69 20.37 2.45 17.68
N ARG A 70 19.37 2.16 18.53
CA ARG A 70 17.95 2.28 18.19
C ARG A 70 17.54 3.75 18.12
N ARG A 71 17.98 4.44 17.07
CA ARG A 71 17.63 5.82 16.72
C ARG A 71 16.13 6.02 16.84
N GLY A 72 15.74 7.06 17.58
CA GLY A 72 14.34 7.34 17.91
C GLY A 72 13.53 7.79 16.70
N TRP A 73 12.20 7.80 16.83
CA TRP A 73 11.30 8.31 15.79
C TRP A 73 11.64 9.74 15.39
N ARG A 74 11.84 10.63 16.38
CA ARG A 74 12.27 12.02 16.15
C ARG A 74 13.55 12.12 15.33
N GLU A 75 14.58 11.34 15.64
CA GLU A 75 15.88 11.38 14.94
C GLU A 75 15.76 10.98 13.45
N ARG A 76 14.75 10.17 13.09
CA ARG A 76 14.50 9.72 11.71
C ARG A 76 13.51 10.60 10.95
N LEU A 77 12.54 11.21 11.65
CA LEU A 77 11.49 12.01 11.03
C LEU A 77 11.78 13.52 11.04
N SER A 78 12.60 14.05 11.96
CA SER A 78 13.01 15.46 11.94
C SER A 78 13.86 15.81 10.71
N GLY A 79 14.53 14.79 10.15
CA GLY A 79 15.22 14.84 8.87
C GLY A 79 14.30 14.85 7.63
N SER A 80 12.99 14.69 7.79
CA SER A 80 12.02 14.83 6.70
C SER A 80 11.86 16.30 6.28
N ALA A 81 11.52 16.55 5.02
CA ALA A 81 11.29 17.92 4.56
C ALA A 81 9.99 18.50 5.13
N PHE A 82 9.00 17.66 5.46
CA PHE A 82 7.79 18.07 6.16
C PHE A 82 8.10 18.60 7.57
N ALA A 83 8.89 17.86 8.37
CA ALA A 83 9.26 18.29 9.71
C ALA A 83 10.10 19.57 9.72
N ARG A 84 11.01 19.74 8.74
CA ARG A 84 11.72 21.01 8.53
C ARG A 84 10.79 22.16 8.17
N GLY A 85 9.80 21.94 7.31
CA GLY A 85 8.81 22.97 6.93
C GLY A 85 8.03 23.48 8.14
N LEU A 86 7.46 22.55 8.92
CA LEU A 86 6.76 22.88 10.17
C LEU A 86 7.67 23.57 11.18
N SER A 87 8.92 23.11 11.35
CA SER A 87 9.87 23.75 12.27
C SER A 87 10.24 25.17 11.84
N ALA A 88 10.45 25.41 10.54
CA ALA A 88 10.79 26.73 10.01
C ALA A 88 9.63 27.73 10.11
N LEU A 89 8.39 27.27 9.96
CA LEU A 89 7.18 28.08 10.08
C LEU A 89 7.09 28.79 11.45
N PHE A 90 7.14 28.03 12.55
CA PHE A 90 7.03 28.60 13.89
C PHE A 90 8.23 29.47 14.30
N VAL A 91 9.40 29.30 13.66
CA VAL A 91 10.56 30.18 13.85
C VAL A 91 10.37 31.52 13.11
N ARG A 92 9.75 31.51 11.92
CA ARG A 92 9.46 32.71 11.13
C ARG A 92 8.30 33.53 11.70
N HIS A 93 7.29 32.87 12.28
CA HIS A 93 6.07 33.49 12.81
C HIS A 93 5.98 33.31 14.34
N PRO A 94 6.69 34.13 15.14
CA PRO A 94 6.64 34.05 16.61
C PRO A 94 5.35 34.65 17.21
N LYS A 95 4.46 35.21 16.39
CA LYS A 95 3.18 35.80 16.80
C LYS A 95 2.03 34.85 16.44
N LEU A 96 0.96 34.93 17.24
CA LEU A 96 -0.32 34.31 16.92
C LEU A 96 -1.14 35.26 16.05
N ASP A 97 -1.10 35.05 14.74
CA ASP A 97 -1.87 35.78 13.74
C ASP A 97 -2.43 34.85 12.66
N ASP A 98 -3.30 35.39 11.81
CA ASP A 98 -3.91 34.63 10.71
C ASP A 98 -2.89 34.22 9.64
N GLU A 99 -1.79 34.97 9.48
CA GLU A 99 -0.70 34.69 8.53
C GLU A 99 0.04 33.39 8.89
N LEU A 100 0.33 33.17 10.19
CA LEU A 100 0.83 31.88 10.69
C LEU A 100 -0.07 30.70 10.31
N LEU A 101 -1.39 30.89 10.36
CA LEU A 101 -2.36 29.82 10.05
C LEU A 101 -2.49 29.56 8.54
N ASP A 102 -2.39 30.60 7.71
CA ASP A 102 -2.41 30.48 6.26
C ASP A 102 -1.12 29.79 5.73
N GLU A 103 0.05 30.12 6.29
CA GLU A 103 1.31 29.39 6.00
C GLU A 103 1.27 27.94 6.55
N LEU A 104 0.61 27.70 7.70
CA LEU A 104 0.39 26.34 8.23
C LEU A 104 -0.45 25.49 7.28
N GLU A 105 -1.57 26.01 6.78
CA GLU A 105 -2.42 25.31 5.81
C GLU A 105 -1.63 24.97 4.54
N THR A 106 -0.90 25.95 4.00
CA THR A 106 -0.04 25.78 2.83
C THR A 106 1.02 24.69 3.05
N THR A 107 1.62 24.64 4.24
CA THR A 107 2.62 23.64 4.63
C THR A 107 2.02 22.23 4.70
N LEU A 108 0.84 22.07 5.31
CA LEU A 108 0.13 20.80 5.43
C LEU A 108 -0.29 20.26 4.04
N ILE A 109 -0.86 21.12 3.18
CA ILE A 109 -1.27 20.75 1.82
C ILE A 109 -0.05 20.32 0.99
N THR A 110 1.04 21.09 1.03
CA THR A 110 2.30 20.78 0.31
C THR A 110 2.93 19.47 0.79
N ALA A 111 2.71 19.10 2.06
CA ALA A 111 3.16 17.84 2.64
C ALA A 111 2.25 16.64 2.33
N ASP A 112 1.26 16.76 1.44
CA ASP A 112 0.30 15.71 1.08
C ASP A 112 -0.69 15.29 2.20
N VAL A 113 -0.93 16.15 3.22
CA VAL A 113 -2.00 15.94 4.22
C VAL A 113 -3.39 15.92 3.57
N GLY A 114 -3.54 16.60 2.44
CA GLY A 114 -4.78 16.76 1.70
C GLY A 114 -5.54 18.03 2.10
N VAL A 115 -6.17 18.68 1.11
CA VAL A 115 -6.83 19.99 1.27
C VAL A 115 -7.88 19.95 2.38
N GLU A 116 -8.89 19.08 2.25
CA GLU A 116 -10.02 18.98 3.18
C GLU A 116 -9.59 18.70 4.64
N ALA A 117 -8.52 17.93 4.83
CA ALA A 117 -7.95 17.64 6.15
C ALA A 117 -7.20 18.86 6.73
N SER A 118 -6.42 19.54 5.89
CA SER A 118 -5.65 20.74 6.27
C SER A 118 -6.57 21.90 6.62
N THR A 119 -7.53 22.23 5.74
CA THR A 119 -8.51 23.30 5.96
C THR A 119 -9.33 23.05 7.22
N ALA A 120 -9.84 21.83 7.44
CA ALA A 120 -10.65 21.52 8.62
C ALA A 120 -9.85 21.68 9.93
N LEU A 121 -8.57 21.28 9.93
CA LEU A 121 -7.67 21.44 11.08
C LEU A 121 -7.36 22.92 11.33
N VAL A 122 -6.95 23.66 10.30
CA VAL A 122 -6.55 25.07 10.43
C VAL A 122 -7.72 25.96 10.83
N GLU A 123 -8.91 25.73 10.27
CA GLU A 123 -10.13 26.42 10.70
C GLU A 123 -10.54 26.09 12.15
N GLY A 124 -10.23 24.89 12.63
CA GLY A 124 -10.35 24.53 14.05
C GLY A 124 -9.43 25.39 14.93
N LEU A 125 -8.15 25.50 14.54
CA LEU A 125 -7.17 26.34 15.25
C LEU A 125 -7.52 27.83 15.17
N ARG A 126 -7.95 28.35 14.01
CA ARG A 126 -8.34 29.76 13.80
C ARG A 126 -9.47 30.17 14.75
N LYS A 127 -10.51 29.34 14.87
CA LYS A 127 -11.65 29.58 15.77
C LYS A 127 -11.23 29.63 17.24
N ARG A 128 -10.27 28.80 17.65
CA ARG A 128 -9.71 28.78 19.02
C ARG A 128 -8.79 29.97 19.28
N MET A 129 -7.99 30.36 18.28
CA MET A 129 -7.14 31.55 18.32
C MET A 129 -7.94 32.86 18.48
N HIS A 130 -8.99 33.07 17.67
CA HIS A 130 -9.84 34.27 17.80
C HIS A 130 -10.60 34.33 19.14
N LYS A 131 -10.91 33.19 19.74
CA LYS A 131 -11.45 33.09 21.12
C LYS A 131 -10.42 33.36 22.22
N ARG A 132 -9.14 33.56 21.86
CA ARG A 132 -8.00 33.74 22.78
C ARG A 132 -7.74 32.52 23.68
N GLU A 133 -7.95 31.31 23.14
CA GLU A 133 -7.66 30.05 23.85
C GLU A 133 -6.15 29.74 23.94
N PHE A 134 -5.31 30.40 23.13
CA PHE A 134 -3.86 30.21 23.09
C PHE A 134 -3.14 31.39 23.74
N ALA A 135 -2.22 31.11 24.67
CA ALA A 135 -1.39 32.13 25.31
C ALA A 135 -0.20 32.55 24.42
N ASP A 136 0.37 31.62 23.66
CA ASP A 136 1.53 31.81 22.79
C ASP A 136 1.56 30.76 21.66
N ALA A 137 2.56 30.86 20.78
CA ALA A 137 2.79 29.91 19.69
C ALA A 137 3.07 28.46 20.17
N GLY A 138 3.58 28.29 21.40
CA GLY A 138 3.79 26.97 22.00
C GLY A 138 2.48 26.29 22.39
N ALA A 139 1.51 27.06 22.90
CA ALA A 139 0.15 26.59 23.15
C ALA A 139 -0.57 26.20 21.83
N LEU A 140 -0.37 26.96 20.75
CA LEU A 140 -0.89 26.60 19.42
C LEU A 140 -0.23 25.34 18.86
N LEU A 141 1.10 25.21 18.99
CA LEU A 141 1.83 23.99 18.60
C LEU A 141 1.36 22.75 19.38
N ALA A 142 1.11 22.89 20.68
CA ALA A 142 0.56 21.82 21.51
C ALA A 142 -0.86 21.43 21.10
N ALA A 143 -1.70 22.40 20.70
CA ALA A 143 -3.02 22.13 20.15
C ALA A 143 -2.94 21.44 18.78
N LEU A 144 -2.07 21.92 17.87
CA LEU A 144 -1.78 21.28 16.58
C LEU A 144 -1.37 19.81 16.76
N ARG A 145 -0.46 19.52 17.71
CA ARG A 145 -0.07 18.15 18.07
C ARG A 145 -1.29 17.31 18.45
N GLN A 146 -2.16 17.82 19.33
CA GLN A 146 -3.35 17.10 19.81
C GLN A 146 -4.30 16.77 18.66
N GLU A 147 -4.59 17.72 17.77
CA GLU A 147 -5.46 17.50 16.60
C GLU A 147 -4.85 16.46 15.64
N LEU A 148 -3.55 16.55 15.34
CA LEU A 148 -2.85 15.59 14.47
C LEU A 148 -2.83 14.17 15.07
N VAL A 149 -2.56 14.02 16.37
CA VAL A 149 -2.64 12.72 17.06
C VAL A 149 -4.07 12.18 17.03
N ALA A 150 -5.07 13.02 17.26
CA ALA A 150 -6.48 12.61 17.25
C ALA A 150 -6.94 12.09 15.88
N GLN A 151 -6.44 12.65 14.77
CA GLN A 151 -6.71 12.14 13.42
C GLN A 151 -6.13 10.75 13.17
N LEU A 152 -5.00 10.40 13.81
CA LEU A 152 -4.29 9.15 13.60
C LEU A 152 -4.64 8.04 14.60
N GLY A 153 -5.15 8.39 15.79
CA GLY A 153 -5.58 7.44 16.82
C GLY A 153 -6.50 6.31 16.31
N PRO A 154 -7.57 6.58 15.52
CA PRO A 154 -8.46 5.54 14.98
C PRO A 154 -7.79 4.50 14.07
N VAL A 155 -6.64 4.84 13.47
CA VAL A 155 -5.89 3.93 12.59
C VAL A 155 -4.66 3.30 13.27
N GLN A 156 -4.29 3.75 14.48
CA GLN A 156 -3.27 3.07 15.30
C GLN A 156 -3.82 1.77 15.89
N ARG A 157 -3.77 0.70 15.09
CA ARG A 157 -4.19 -0.66 15.47
C ARG A 157 -3.09 -1.66 15.10
N PRO A 158 -2.24 -2.06 16.06
CA PRO A 158 -1.20 -3.07 15.85
C PRO A 158 -1.75 -4.34 15.20
N LEU A 159 -0.92 -5.04 14.43
CA LEU A 159 -1.29 -6.33 13.85
C LEU A 159 -1.22 -7.41 14.93
N ASP A 160 -2.39 -7.86 15.41
CA ASP A 160 -2.48 -9.07 16.21
C ASP A 160 -2.44 -10.30 15.29
N ILE A 161 -1.53 -11.23 15.61
CA ILE A 161 -1.34 -12.51 14.91
C ILE A 161 -1.77 -13.71 15.76
N SER A 162 -2.50 -13.46 16.86
CA SER A 162 -3.09 -14.50 17.70
C SER A 162 -4.35 -15.12 17.08
N GLY A 163 -4.94 -16.13 17.72
CA GLY A 163 -6.18 -16.79 17.28
C GLY A 163 -6.00 -17.82 16.15
N HIS A 164 -5.11 -17.59 15.19
CA HIS A 164 -4.94 -18.43 14.00
C HIS A 164 -3.53 -19.08 13.94
N ARG A 165 -3.44 -20.30 13.41
CA ARG A 165 -2.16 -21.01 13.25
C ARG A 165 -2.15 -21.90 11.98
N PRO A 166 -1.48 -21.48 10.89
CA PRO A 166 -0.75 -20.21 10.74
C PRO A 166 -1.69 -19.01 10.61
N PHE A 167 -1.32 -17.88 11.19
CA PHE A 167 -1.84 -16.58 10.76
C PHE A 167 -1.32 -16.29 9.34
N VAL A 168 -2.17 -15.77 8.45
CA VAL A 168 -1.86 -15.67 7.00
C VAL A 168 -1.90 -14.22 6.57
N VAL A 169 -0.73 -13.69 6.20
CA VAL A 169 -0.54 -12.33 5.69
C VAL A 169 -0.33 -12.37 4.18
N LEU A 170 -1.26 -11.79 3.43
CA LEU A 170 -1.11 -11.57 1.99
C LEU A 170 -0.58 -10.14 1.77
N THR A 171 0.66 -10.01 1.31
CA THR A 171 1.31 -8.70 1.14
C THR A 171 1.07 -8.18 -0.27
N VAL A 172 0.41 -7.03 -0.41
CA VAL A 172 0.03 -6.44 -1.71
C VAL A 172 0.57 -5.02 -1.88
N GLY A 173 0.47 -4.47 -3.10
CA GLY A 173 0.99 -3.14 -3.46
C GLY A 173 1.81 -3.17 -4.75
N ILE A 174 2.14 -2.01 -5.29
CA ILE A 174 2.83 -1.91 -6.59
C ILE A 174 4.33 -2.29 -6.50
N ASN A 175 5.05 -2.23 -7.61
CA ASN A 175 6.50 -2.44 -7.62
C ASN A 175 7.24 -1.22 -7.02
N GLY A 176 8.43 -1.41 -6.45
CA GLY A 176 9.27 -0.32 -5.91
C GLY A 176 8.87 0.24 -4.54
N VAL A 177 7.69 -0.08 -4.00
CA VAL A 177 7.21 0.38 -2.67
C VAL A 177 7.84 -0.36 -1.47
N GLY A 178 8.71 -1.34 -1.73
CA GLY A 178 9.40 -2.11 -0.70
C GLY A 178 8.63 -3.31 -0.12
N LYS A 179 7.75 -3.97 -0.88
CA LYS A 179 7.03 -5.19 -0.46
C LYS A 179 7.95 -6.29 0.08
N THR A 180 8.81 -6.84 -0.76
CA THR A 180 9.73 -7.95 -0.41
C THR A 180 10.67 -7.58 0.74
N THR A 181 11.11 -6.32 0.80
CA THR A 181 11.88 -5.78 1.94
C THR A 181 11.06 -5.70 3.22
N THR A 182 9.78 -5.30 3.16
CA THR A 182 8.85 -5.31 4.31
C THR A 182 8.62 -6.73 4.81
N ILE A 183 8.40 -7.69 3.91
CA ILE A 183 8.27 -9.12 4.24
C ILE A 183 9.52 -9.63 4.95
N GLY A 184 10.71 -9.31 4.44
CA GLY A 184 11.98 -9.66 5.07
C GLY A 184 12.18 -9.06 6.47
N LYS A 185 11.74 -7.82 6.69
CA LYS A 185 11.74 -7.14 8.00
C LYS A 185 10.72 -7.76 8.98
N LEU A 186 9.52 -8.09 8.51
CA LEU A 186 8.49 -8.78 9.31
C LEU A 186 8.92 -10.21 9.69
N ALA A 187 9.47 -10.98 8.74
CA ALA A 187 9.99 -12.31 8.98
C ALA A 187 11.10 -12.34 10.04
N ARG A 188 12.01 -11.35 9.97
CA ARG A 188 13.01 -11.12 11.02
C ARG A 188 12.34 -10.85 12.36
N ARG A 189 11.42 -9.88 12.40
CA ARG A 189 10.75 -9.45 13.63
C ARG A 189 10.04 -10.62 14.32
N TRP A 190 9.20 -11.35 13.61
CA TRP A 190 8.45 -12.46 14.21
C TRP A 190 9.34 -13.62 14.65
N ARG A 191 10.43 -13.93 13.94
CA ARG A 191 11.44 -14.86 14.42
C ARG A 191 12.15 -14.35 15.69
N ASP A 192 12.51 -13.07 15.73
CA ASP A 192 13.14 -12.45 16.93
C ASP A 192 12.15 -12.42 18.12
N GLU A 193 10.83 -12.46 17.85
CA GLU A 193 9.73 -12.70 18.82
C GLU A 193 9.46 -14.20 19.11
N GLY A 194 10.27 -15.13 18.57
CA GLY A 194 10.18 -16.57 18.81
C GLY A 194 9.16 -17.34 17.96
N ARG A 195 8.54 -16.71 16.95
CA ARG A 195 7.53 -17.31 16.08
C ARG A 195 8.14 -18.18 14.98
N GLN A 196 7.48 -19.27 14.65
CA GLN A 196 7.75 -20.06 13.44
C GLN A 196 7.13 -19.38 12.21
N VAL A 197 7.96 -18.79 11.37
CA VAL A 197 7.53 -18.09 10.13
C VAL A 197 7.78 -18.98 8.90
N ILE A 198 6.92 -18.91 7.90
CA ILE A 198 7.16 -19.38 6.52
C ILE A 198 6.88 -18.24 5.54
N LEU A 199 7.68 -18.16 4.47
CA LEU A 199 7.48 -17.22 3.36
C LEU A 199 6.99 -17.93 2.10
N ALA A 200 6.12 -17.29 1.32
CA ALA A 200 5.70 -17.76 0.00
C ALA A 200 6.12 -16.76 -1.09
N ALA A 201 6.82 -17.24 -2.12
CA ALA A 201 7.32 -16.44 -3.23
C ALA A 201 6.28 -16.30 -4.35
N GLY A 202 5.23 -15.50 -4.12
CA GLY A 202 4.13 -15.30 -5.08
C GLY A 202 4.37 -14.24 -6.17
N ASP A 203 5.49 -13.51 -6.18
CA ASP A 203 5.92 -12.70 -7.35
C ASP A 203 6.67 -13.60 -8.36
N THR A 204 5.97 -14.62 -8.88
CA THR A 204 6.55 -15.69 -9.73
C THR A 204 7.00 -15.22 -11.11
N PHE A 205 6.46 -14.10 -11.58
CA PHE A 205 6.86 -13.45 -12.84
C PHE A 205 8.26 -12.81 -12.75
N ARG A 206 8.73 -12.46 -11.55
CA ARG A 206 10.04 -11.82 -11.34
C ARG A 206 10.98 -12.80 -10.66
N ALA A 207 11.75 -13.55 -11.45
CA ALA A 207 12.79 -14.44 -10.92
C ALA A 207 13.72 -13.76 -9.89
N ALA A 208 14.07 -12.49 -10.13
CA ALA A 208 14.84 -11.67 -9.18
C ALA A 208 14.11 -11.43 -7.84
N ALA A 209 12.78 -11.27 -7.82
CA ALA A 209 12.01 -11.13 -6.59
C ALA A 209 11.97 -12.44 -5.79
N VAL A 210 11.86 -13.58 -6.48
CA VAL A 210 11.95 -14.91 -5.85
C VAL A 210 13.31 -15.13 -5.19
N GLU A 211 14.41 -14.79 -5.88
CA GLU A 211 15.77 -14.90 -5.30
C GLU A 211 16.03 -13.87 -4.19
N GLN A 212 15.50 -12.65 -4.29
CA GLN A 212 15.54 -11.65 -3.23
C GLN A 212 14.81 -12.14 -1.97
N LEU A 213 13.63 -12.76 -2.11
CA LEU A 213 12.88 -13.33 -0.99
C LEU A 213 13.59 -14.56 -0.39
N LYS A 214 14.17 -15.45 -1.22
CA LYS A 214 15.03 -16.56 -0.76
C LYS A 214 16.24 -16.04 0.02
N THR A 215 16.88 -14.97 -0.44
CA THR A 215 18.01 -14.32 0.25
C THR A 215 17.59 -13.79 1.62
N TRP A 216 16.43 -13.13 1.70
CA TRP A 216 15.83 -12.72 2.98
C TRP A 216 15.52 -13.91 3.89
N GLY A 217 14.94 -14.99 3.36
CA GLY A 217 14.66 -16.22 4.10
C GLY A 217 15.93 -16.86 4.65
N ALA A 218 16.95 -17.06 3.82
CA ALA A 218 18.24 -17.61 4.22
C ALA A 218 18.94 -16.76 5.28
N ARG A 219 19.02 -15.43 5.08
CA ARG A 219 19.55 -14.48 6.07
C ARG A 219 18.77 -14.55 7.40
N ASN A 220 17.47 -14.81 7.32
CA ASN A 220 16.61 -14.89 8.48
C ASN A 220 16.47 -16.30 9.08
N GLN A 221 17.07 -17.35 8.49
CA GLN A 221 16.79 -18.76 8.86
C GLN A 221 15.29 -19.13 8.79
N VAL A 222 14.56 -18.50 7.87
CA VAL A 222 13.12 -18.69 7.64
C VAL A 222 12.93 -19.45 6.31
N PRO A 223 12.18 -20.56 6.27
CA PRO A 223 11.94 -21.31 5.05
C PRO A 223 11.10 -20.51 4.05
N VAL A 224 11.50 -20.56 2.78
CA VAL A 224 10.76 -19.95 1.65
C VAL A 224 10.22 -21.05 0.76
N ILE A 225 8.93 -21.01 0.48
CA ILE A 225 8.24 -21.87 -0.47
C ILE A 225 8.16 -21.12 -1.80
N ALA A 226 8.74 -21.72 -2.83
CA ALA A 226 8.80 -21.19 -4.19
C ALA A 226 8.70 -22.34 -5.18
N GLN A 227 8.13 -22.08 -6.35
CA GLN A 227 8.16 -22.98 -7.51
C GLN A 227 9.10 -22.40 -8.58
N GLY A 228 9.02 -22.90 -9.83
CA GLY A 228 9.77 -22.35 -10.96
C GLY A 228 9.31 -20.94 -11.36
N GLN A 229 10.06 -20.31 -12.26
CA GLN A 229 9.64 -19.06 -12.90
C GLN A 229 8.34 -19.28 -13.69
N ASP A 230 7.48 -18.26 -13.74
CA ASP A 230 6.17 -18.27 -14.40
C ASP A 230 5.18 -19.33 -13.86
N ALA A 231 5.46 -19.86 -12.66
CA ALA A 231 4.52 -20.68 -11.90
C ALA A 231 3.28 -19.87 -11.49
N ASP A 232 2.15 -20.56 -11.32
CA ASP A 232 0.91 -19.94 -10.84
C ASP A 232 1.04 -19.49 -9.38
N ALA A 233 1.04 -18.17 -9.12
CA ALA A 233 1.21 -17.61 -7.79
C ALA A 233 0.19 -18.15 -6.76
N ALA A 234 -1.05 -18.42 -7.20
CA ALA A 234 -2.07 -19.03 -6.35
C ALA A 234 -1.72 -20.47 -5.94
N SER A 235 -1.05 -21.22 -6.82
CA SER A 235 -0.56 -22.57 -6.52
C SER A 235 0.65 -22.55 -5.57
N VAL A 236 1.59 -21.61 -5.75
CA VAL A 236 2.72 -21.41 -4.81
C VAL A 236 2.22 -21.10 -3.40
N ILE A 237 1.23 -20.20 -3.29
CA ILE A 237 0.65 -19.79 -2.00
C ILE A 237 -0.19 -20.91 -1.36
N PHE A 238 -0.88 -21.72 -2.15
CA PHE A 238 -1.58 -22.92 -1.67
C PHE A 238 -0.61 -23.94 -1.04
N ASP A 239 0.47 -24.28 -1.76
CA ASP A 239 1.51 -25.18 -1.26
C ASP A 239 2.17 -24.63 0.00
N ALA A 240 2.37 -23.30 0.07
CA ALA A 240 2.94 -22.65 1.24
C ALA A 240 2.02 -22.72 2.47
N LEU A 241 0.69 -22.60 2.29
CA LEU A 241 -0.28 -22.78 3.39
C LEU A 241 -0.35 -24.25 3.86
N GLN A 242 -0.29 -25.21 2.94
CA GLN A 242 -0.18 -26.64 3.27
C GLN A 242 1.13 -26.94 4.03
N ALA A 243 2.26 -26.36 3.60
CA ALA A 243 3.54 -26.49 4.28
C ALA A 243 3.54 -25.82 5.67
N ALA A 244 2.92 -24.65 5.82
CA ALA A 244 2.81 -23.95 7.09
C ALA A 244 1.95 -24.74 8.10
N ARG A 245 0.79 -25.27 7.67
CA ARG A 245 -0.06 -26.12 8.51
C ARG A 245 0.63 -27.43 8.92
N SER A 246 1.23 -28.15 7.97
CA SER A 246 1.90 -29.43 8.27
C SER A 246 3.15 -29.29 9.15
N ARG A 247 3.83 -28.14 9.12
CA ARG A 247 4.98 -27.82 9.98
C ARG A 247 4.60 -27.15 11.30
N GLY A 248 3.32 -26.86 11.53
CA GLY A 248 2.85 -26.17 12.74
C GLY A 248 3.31 -24.71 12.84
N ALA A 249 3.59 -24.05 11.72
CA ALA A 249 4.08 -22.67 11.70
C ALA A 249 3.05 -21.69 12.30
N ASP A 250 3.54 -20.65 12.95
CA ASP A 250 2.72 -19.60 13.57
C ASP A 250 2.25 -18.57 12.54
N VAL A 251 3.11 -18.23 11.55
CA VAL A 251 2.81 -17.20 10.55
C VAL A 251 3.24 -17.64 9.14
N LEU A 252 2.37 -17.43 8.16
CA LEU A 252 2.67 -17.47 6.74
C LEU A 252 2.62 -16.04 6.17
N VAL A 253 3.67 -15.62 5.46
CA VAL A 253 3.70 -14.34 4.73
C VAL A 253 3.88 -14.62 3.24
N ALA A 254 2.89 -14.22 2.44
CA ALA A 254 2.93 -14.32 0.99
C ALA A 254 3.35 -12.97 0.37
N ASP A 255 4.34 -13.00 -0.51
CA ASP A 255 4.62 -11.91 -1.46
C ASP A 255 3.72 -12.06 -2.69
N THR A 256 3.48 -10.98 -3.44
CA THR A 256 2.70 -10.99 -4.68
C THR A 256 3.33 -10.11 -5.74
N ALA A 257 2.96 -10.33 -7.01
CA ALA A 257 3.24 -9.37 -8.07
C ALA A 257 2.70 -7.95 -7.73
N GLY A 258 3.31 -6.92 -8.31
CA GLY A 258 2.93 -5.50 -8.14
C GLY A 258 2.79 -4.72 -9.44
N ARG A 259 2.49 -5.41 -10.56
CA ARG A 259 2.40 -4.81 -11.89
C ARG A 259 1.05 -4.12 -12.12
N LEU A 260 0.87 -2.90 -11.60
CA LEU A 260 -0.38 -2.17 -11.76
C LEU A 260 -0.71 -1.82 -13.23
N HIS A 261 0.28 -1.72 -14.11
CA HIS A 261 0.06 -1.44 -15.54
C HIS A 261 -0.76 -2.52 -16.28
N THR A 262 -0.88 -3.73 -15.72
CA THR A 262 -1.79 -4.77 -16.18
C THR A 262 -2.98 -4.91 -15.24
N GLN A 263 -3.73 -3.81 -15.01
CA GLN A 263 -4.76 -3.72 -13.97
C GLN A 263 -5.72 -4.92 -13.93
N GLY A 264 -6.22 -5.40 -15.07
CA GLY A 264 -7.07 -6.61 -15.10
C GLY A 264 -6.35 -7.85 -14.58
N GLY A 265 -5.22 -8.22 -15.20
CA GLY A 265 -4.51 -9.47 -14.90
C GLY A 265 -3.99 -9.57 -13.47
N LEU A 266 -3.44 -8.48 -12.89
CA LEU A 266 -3.00 -8.45 -11.49
C LEU A 266 -4.16 -8.69 -10.53
N MET A 267 -5.32 -8.10 -10.84
CA MET A 267 -6.48 -8.12 -9.95
C MET A 267 -7.23 -9.46 -10.02
N ASP A 268 -7.28 -10.09 -11.21
CA ASP A 268 -7.73 -11.47 -11.38
C ASP A 268 -6.81 -12.47 -10.63
N GLU A 269 -5.49 -12.27 -10.68
CA GLU A 269 -4.50 -13.07 -9.97
C GLU A 269 -4.68 -12.98 -8.44
N LEU A 270 -4.75 -11.78 -7.88
CA LEU A 270 -4.98 -11.60 -6.44
C LEU A 270 -6.34 -12.16 -5.99
N SER A 271 -7.38 -11.99 -6.82
CA SER A 271 -8.71 -12.59 -6.59
C SER A 271 -8.68 -14.12 -6.69
N LYS A 272 -7.80 -14.70 -7.50
CA LYS A 272 -7.55 -16.14 -7.56
C LYS A 272 -6.82 -16.62 -6.31
N ILE A 273 -5.77 -15.92 -5.86
CA ILE A 273 -5.03 -16.23 -4.63
C ILE A 273 -5.98 -16.27 -3.42
N ALA A 274 -6.79 -15.23 -3.23
CA ALA A 274 -7.75 -15.17 -2.13
C ALA A 274 -8.79 -16.32 -2.17
N ARG A 275 -9.31 -16.66 -3.35
CA ARG A 275 -10.21 -17.82 -3.53
C ARG A 275 -9.54 -19.16 -3.26
N VAL A 276 -8.24 -19.29 -3.54
CA VAL A 276 -7.49 -20.53 -3.32
C VAL A 276 -7.12 -20.71 -1.85
N LEU A 277 -6.72 -19.65 -1.15
CA LEU A 277 -6.55 -19.65 0.31
C LEU A 277 -7.83 -20.11 1.03
N LYS A 278 -8.99 -19.57 0.62
CA LYS A 278 -10.31 -19.91 1.17
C LYS A 278 -10.75 -21.36 1.02
N LYS A 279 -10.10 -22.16 0.17
CA LYS A 279 -10.35 -23.62 0.07
C LYS A 279 -9.73 -24.41 1.22
N LEU A 280 -8.62 -23.91 1.77
CA LEU A 280 -7.95 -24.53 2.92
C LEU A 280 -8.44 -23.91 4.22
N ASP A 281 -8.68 -22.61 4.23
CA ASP A 281 -9.01 -21.84 5.41
C ASP A 281 -10.05 -20.76 5.08
N PRO A 282 -11.32 -20.91 5.48
CA PRO A 282 -12.37 -19.94 5.17
C PRO A 282 -12.08 -18.51 5.63
N GLU A 283 -11.23 -18.34 6.66
CA GLU A 283 -10.84 -17.06 7.24
C GLU A 283 -9.57 -16.47 6.61
N ALA A 284 -8.85 -17.21 5.77
CA ALA A 284 -7.64 -16.71 5.11
C ALA A 284 -7.92 -15.89 3.84
N PRO A 285 -7.07 -14.90 3.50
CA PRO A 285 -5.99 -14.36 4.33
C PRO A 285 -6.53 -13.57 5.54
N HIS A 286 -5.89 -13.74 6.69
CA HIS A 286 -6.26 -13.11 7.95
C HIS A 286 -5.87 -11.61 7.99
N GLU A 287 -4.85 -11.22 7.22
CA GLU A 287 -4.50 -9.84 6.92
C GLU A 287 -4.15 -9.70 5.44
N VAL A 288 -4.77 -8.74 4.74
CA VAL A 288 -4.34 -8.25 3.43
C VAL A 288 -3.58 -6.95 3.66
N LEU A 289 -2.25 -7.07 3.75
CA LEU A 289 -1.34 -6.01 4.16
C LEU A 289 -0.81 -5.27 2.94
N MET A 290 -1.31 -4.06 2.70
CA MET A 290 -0.87 -3.25 1.57
C MET A 290 0.35 -2.39 1.94
N VAL A 291 1.44 -2.58 1.22
CA VAL A 291 2.64 -1.75 1.35
C VAL A 291 2.54 -0.58 0.36
N ILE A 292 2.76 0.62 0.86
CA ILE A 292 2.69 1.87 0.10
C ILE A 292 3.93 2.73 0.37
N ASP A 293 4.26 3.55 -0.62
CA ASP A 293 5.43 4.43 -0.58
C ASP A 293 5.02 5.84 -0.14
N GLY A 294 5.52 6.27 1.02
CA GLY A 294 5.26 7.58 1.63
C GLY A 294 5.86 8.77 0.87
N THR A 295 6.56 8.55 -0.24
CA THR A 295 6.99 9.60 -1.17
C THR A 295 5.97 9.86 -2.29
N THR A 296 4.97 9.00 -2.46
CA THR A 296 4.05 9.07 -3.62
C THR A 296 2.82 9.97 -3.41
N GLY A 297 2.55 10.43 -2.19
CA GLY A 297 1.47 11.39 -1.91
C GLY A 297 0.08 10.88 -2.31
N GLN A 298 -0.73 11.72 -2.96
CA GLN A 298 -2.06 11.34 -3.48
C GLN A 298 -2.08 10.08 -4.37
N ASN A 299 -0.95 9.70 -5.00
CA ASN A 299 -0.89 8.46 -5.77
C ASN A 299 -1.05 7.21 -4.87
N ALA A 300 -0.58 7.25 -3.61
CA ALA A 300 -0.83 6.19 -2.64
C ALA A 300 -2.33 6.06 -2.30
N VAL A 301 -3.02 7.20 -2.16
CA VAL A 301 -4.47 7.25 -1.88
C VAL A 301 -5.26 6.58 -3.02
N SER A 302 -4.98 6.95 -4.27
CA SER A 302 -5.58 6.33 -5.45
C SER A 302 -5.33 4.81 -5.53
N GLN A 303 -4.10 4.37 -5.22
CA GLN A 303 -3.74 2.95 -5.19
C GLN A 303 -4.53 2.19 -4.10
N VAL A 304 -4.59 2.70 -2.87
CA VAL A 304 -5.32 2.05 -1.77
C VAL A 304 -6.80 1.90 -2.11
N ARG A 305 -7.40 2.91 -2.76
CA ARG A 305 -8.79 2.85 -3.25
C ARG A 305 -9.00 1.66 -4.22
N GLN A 306 -8.11 1.50 -5.21
CA GLN A 306 -8.18 0.42 -6.21
C GLN A 306 -7.99 -0.96 -5.57
N PHE A 307 -6.94 -1.17 -4.78
CA PHE A 307 -6.68 -2.47 -4.14
C PHE A 307 -7.79 -2.84 -3.13
N ARG A 308 -8.30 -1.87 -2.35
CA ARG A 308 -9.37 -2.14 -1.36
C ARG A 308 -10.65 -2.65 -2.01
N GLN A 309 -11.03 -2.13 -3.18
CA GLN A 309 -12.23 -2.56 -3.92
C GLN A 309 -12.17 -4.02 -4.39
N ILE A 310 -10.97 -4.57 -4.56
CA ILE A 310 -10.75 -5.84 -5.27
C ILE A 310 -10.33 -6.95 -4.30
N VAL A 311 -9.33 -6.69 -3.47
CA VAL A 311 -8.74 -7.71 -2.57
C VAL A 311 -9.12 -7.53 -1.10
N GLY A 312 -9.83 -6.45 -0.75
CA GLY A 312 -10.26 -6.17 0.62
C GLY A 312 -9.08 -5.92 1.57
N VAL A 313 -8.23 -4.94 1.25
CA VAL A 313 -7.11 -4.49 2.11
C VAL A 313 -7.59 -4.26 3.55
N THR A 314 -6.94 -4.91 4.51
CA THR A 314 -7.29 -4.85 5.96
C THR A 314 -6.30 -4.01 6.77
N GLY A 315 -5.10 -3.75 6.25
CA GLY A 315 -4.10 -2.92 6.91
C GLY A 315 -3.02 -2.39 5.98
N LEU A 316 -2.32 -1.35 6.42
CA LEU A 316 -1.32 -0.60 5.65
C LEU A 316 0.07 -0.67 6.27
N VAL A 317 1.10 -0.63 5.42
CA VAL A 317 2.49 -0.33 5.78
C VAL A 317 2.97 0.86 4.96
N VAL A 318 3.37 1.95 5.61
CA VAL A 318 3.89 3.15 4.93
C VAL A 318 5.41 3.17 4.99
N THR A 319 6.09 3.06 3.84
CA THR A 319 7.55 3.02 3.74
C THR A 319 8.15 4.36 3.34
N LYS A 320 9.49 4.49 3.44
CA LYS A 320 10.29 5.65 2.98
C LYS A 320 9.91 6.99 3.62
N LEU A 321 9.49 6.98 4.89
CA LEU A 321 9.09 8.20 5.61
C LEU A 321 10.27 9.02 6.15
N ASP A 322 11.47 8.46 6.17
CA ASP A 322 12.71 9.04 6.71
C ASP A 322 13.37 10.11 5.82
N GLY A 323 12.96 10.22 4.55
CA GLY A 323 13.47 11.23 3.61
C GLY A 323 12.40 12.07 2.89
N THR A 324 11.11 11.84 3.18
CA THR A 324 10.01 12.38 2.37
C THR A 324 9.66 13.84 2.69
N ALA A 325 9.21 14.60 1.68
CA ALA A 325 8.45 15.84 1.89
C ALA A 325 6.96 15.58 2.11
N LYS A 326 6.49 14.39 1.74
CA LYS A 326 5.08 14.02 1.57
C LYS A 326 4.55 13.14 2.71
N GLY A 327 5.11 13.32 3.92
CA GLY A 327 4.72 12.55 5.11
C GLY A 327 3.24 12.70 5.49
N GLY A 328 2.63 13.81 5.09
CA GLY A 328 1.20 14.08 5.29
C GLY A 328 0.27 13.03 4.69
N VAL A 329 0.71 12.23 3.71
CA VAL A 329 -0.08 11.14 3.10
C VAL A 329 -0.66 10.17 4.14
N VAL A 330 0.02 9.98 5.28
CA VAL A 330 -0.45 9.16 6.41
C VAL A 330 -1.81 9.65 6.95
N PHE A 331 -2.02 10.97 7.01
CA PHE A 331 -3.28 11.60 7.45
C PHE A 331 -4.37 11.48 6.39
N ALA A 332 -4.04 11.70 5.11
CA ALA A 332 -4.98 11.55 4.00
C ALA A 332 -5.55 10.12 3.94
N LEU A 333 -4.69 9.11 4.08
CA LEU A 333 -5.06 7.69 4.14
C LEU A 333 -5.91 7.35 5.37
N ALA A 334 -5.57 7.92 6.53
CA ALA A 334 -6.32 7.73 7.76
C ALA A 334 -7.76 8.26 7.63
N ARG A 335 -7.90 9.49 7.11
CA ARG A 335 -9.20 10.15 6.87
C ARG A 335 -10.04 9.42 5.83
N GLU A 336 -9.50 9.11 4.66
CA GLU A 336 -10.31 8.54 3.56
C GLU A 336 -10.72 7.09 3.85
N PHE A 337 -9.81 6.27 4.37
CA PHE A 337 -10.03 4.83 4.43
C PHE A 337 -10.34 4.28 5.81
N GLY A 338 -9.88 4.92 6.90
CA GLY A 338 -9.99 4.38 8.26
C GLY A 338 -9.33 3.01 8.46
N LEU A 339 -8.41 2.63 7.56
CA LEU A 339 -7.70 1.35 7.60
C LEU A 339 -6.60 1.39 8.68
N PRO A 340 -6.43 0.32 9.47
CA PRO A 340 -5.27 0.15 10.35
C PRO A 340 -3.95 0.44 9.64
N ILE A 341 -3.15 1.38 10.17
CA ILE A 341 -1.74 1.47 9.82
C ILE A 341 -1.01 0.56 10.81
N ARG A 342 -0.49 -0.55 10.30
CA ARG A 342 0.14 -1.59 11.13
C ARG A 342 1.59 -1.23 11.44
N PHE A 343 2.31 -0.80 10.41
CA PHE A 343 3.75 -0.56 10.46
C PHE A 343 4.14 0.67 9.63
N VAL A 344 5.30 1.24 9.96
CA VAL A 344 5.98 2.23 9.13
C VAL A 344 7.45 1.87 8.93
N GLY A 345 7.96 2.13 7.73
CA GLY A 345 9.37 2.00 7.38
C GLY A 345 10.06 3.36 7.49
N LEU A 346 10.96 3.48 8.47
CA LEU A 346 11.74 4.69 8.76
C LEU A 346 13.21 4.55 8.32
N GLY A 347 13.47 3.79 7.25
CA GLY A 347 14.79 3.57 6.68
C GLY A 347 15.08 2.13 6.25
N GLU A 348 16.31 1.91 5.79
CA GLU A 348 16.72 0.69 5.10
C GLU A 348 17.06 -0.49 6.01
N GLN A 349 17.50 -0.26 7.24
CA GLN A 349 18.00 -1.35 8.09
C GLN A 349 16.86 -2.31 8.46
N ALA A 350 17.21 -3.56 8.78
CA ALA A 350 16.21 -4.58 9.09
C ALA A 350 15.36 -4.24 10.33
N THR A 351 15.90 -3.42 11.22
CA THR A 351 15.25 -2.88 12.42
C THR A 351 14.36 -1.66 12.15
N ASP A 352 14.28 -1.15 10.93
CA ASP A 352 13.67 0.18 10.66
C ASP A 352 12.17 0.11 10.33
N LEU A 353 11.61 -1.10 10.31
CA LEU A 353 10.17 -1.32 10.32
C LEU A 353 9.66 -1.25 11.78
N ARG A 354 8.92 -0.20 12.12
CA ARG A 354 8.29 0.00 13.44
C ARG A 354 6.81 -0.34 13.37
N ALA A 355 6.22 -0.82 14.47
CA ALA A 355 4.77 -0.77 14.62
C ALA A 355 4.32 0.69 14.64
N PHE A 356 3.17 1.02 14.06
CA PHE A 356 2.72 2.41 14.01
C PHE A 356 2.33 2.94 15.40
N ASP A 357 2.75 4.18 15.67
CA ASP A 357 2.52 4.92 16.90
C ASP A 357 2.24 6.37 16.48
N ALA A 358 1.01 6.83 16.69
CA ALA A 358 0.55 8.14 16.25
C ALA A 358 1.25 9.27 17.01
N GLU A 359 1.49 9.10 18.31
CA GLU A 359 2.19 10.09 19.12
C GLU A 359 3.65 10.19 18.69
N ALA A 360 4.36 9.06 18.60
CA ALA A 360 5.77 9.05 18.18
C ALA A 360 5.95 9.52 16.72
N TYR A 361 4.95 9.31 15.87
CA TYR A 361 4.94 9.83 14.49
C TYR A 361 4.76 11.35 14.46
N VAL A 362 3.71 11.89 15.09
CA VAL A 362 3.45 13.34 15.13
C VAL A 362 4.58 14.09 15.85
N ASP A 363 5.09 13.54 16.95
CA ASP A 363 6.26 14.05 17.66
C ASP A 363 7.53 14.08 16.81
N GLY A 364 7.63 13.22 15.79
CA GLY A 364 8.73 13.22 14.83
C GLY A 364 8.56 14.23 13.70
N LEU A 365 7.34 14.71 13.47
CA LEU A 365 7.01 15.73 12.47
C LEU A 365 7.05 17.15 13.03
N LEU A 366 6.80 17.32 14.33
CA LEU A 366 6.79 18.64 14.98
C LEU A 366 8.15 18.96 15.62
N PRO A 367 8.52 20.26 15.73
CA PRO A 367 9.67 20.66 16.52
C PRO A 367 9.47 20.27 18.00
N ALA A 368 10.55 19.84 18.66
CA ALA A 368 10.52 19.39 20.06
C ALA A 368 10.15 20.51 21.06
N GLY A 369 10.24 21.76 20.63
CA GLY A 369 9.82 22.98 21.31
C GLY A 369 10.09 24.18 20.41
N LEU A 370 9.61 25.37 20.81
CA LEU A 370 9.90 26.63 20.11
C LEU A 370 11.08 27.40 20.74
N GLY A 371 11.74 26.80 21.72
CA GLY A 371 13.02 27.27 22.28
C GLY A 371 14.18 26.81 21.39
N GLY A 372 15.23 27.63 21.31
CA GLY A 372 16.31 27.47 20.34
C GLY A 372 17.20 26.24 20.52
N HIS A 373 18.09 26.06 19.54
CA HIS A 373 19.26 25.19 19.65
C HIS A 373 20.11 25.57 20.87
N ASP A 374 20.48 24.57 21.66
CA ASP A 374 21.80 24.44 22.28
C ASP A 374 22.58 23.36 21.52
#